data_AF-A0AAU5LIQ8-F1
#
_entry.id   AF-A0AAU5LIQ8-F1
#
_cell.length_a   1.000
_cell.length_b   1.000
_cell.length_c   1.000
_cell.angle_alpha   90.00
_cell.angle_beta   90.00
_cell.angle_gamma   90.00
#
_symmetry.space_group_name_H-M   'P 1'
#
loop_
_entity.id
_entity.type
_entity.pdbx_description
1 polymer ?
#
loop_
_entity_poly.entity_id
_entity_poly.type
_entity_poly.pdbx_seq_one_letter_code
_entity_poly.pdbx_strand_id
1 'polypeptide(L)'
;MTETGRPTSGLPYGLSVGIIGILGSPGSGYKVMFDESVTDQKTYNAAVAKHVPEAGLQMLGTERSCRSAKQIAAAWTELGKREWSSDAKKITFTADLDVATEQIVVEYDADGTSAEALAGLSKIDPEVVRLKPGKNQRMDRLNDTATGGHWGGARIASSLKYCTAGFSVVRRAINARASVTAGHCGVNGTYWRSGSNYYGTTNGRVNYPDYDQALLTGSSYGPKIWTYGAGDSAETRTVSGAADPAVGQLVCQSGSFSNSICNIRVDSLSAKYCDPDGCTTYVIRGSKSGETVIRGGDSGGPVYTKPGSTTATIRGMAFAGGNCVSARCTTIYAERYDSIAGHLNIYALTG
;
A
#
# COMPACT_ATOMS: atom_id res chain seq x y z
N MET A 1 -26.48 12.15 0.30
CA MET A 1 -25.07 11.77 0.09
C MET A 1 -24.23 13.03 0.06
N THR A 2 -22.96 12.96 0.50
CA THR A 2 -22.00 14.05 0.29
C THR A 2 -21.60 14.16 -1.19
N GLU A 3 -20.94 15.25 -1.59
CA GLU A 3 -20.30 15.39 -2.91
C GLU A 3 -19.31 14.26 -3.24
N THR A 4 -18.85 13.52 -2.22
CA THR A 4 -17.93 12.38 -2.35
C THR A 4 -18.63 11.02 -2.47
N GLY A 5 -19.97 10.97 -2.53
CA GLY A 5 -20.73 9.72 -2.67
C GLY A 5 -20.75 8.84 -1.41
N ARG A 6 -20.36 9.37 -0.24
CA ARG A 6 -20.34 8.63 1.03
C ARG A 6 -21.62 8.89 1.84
N PRO A 7 -22.25 7.85 2.43
CA PRO A 7 -23.31 8.04 3.41
C PRO A 7 -22.77 8.76 4.66
N THR A 8 -23.45 9.81 5.12
CA THR A 8 -23.09 10.51 6.36
C THR A 8 -23.50 9.73 7.61
N SER A 9 -24.39 8.74 7.47
CA SER A 9 -24.88 7.90 8.56
C SER A 9 -23.85 6.91 9.11
N GLY A 10 -22.76 6.65 8.36
CA GLY A 10 -21.79 5.61 8.71
C GLY A 10 -22.30 4.17 8.54
N LEU A 11 -23.54 3.99 8.06
CA LEU A 11 -24.12 2.68 7.74
C LEU A 11 -23.70 2.18 6.35
N PRO A 12 -23.76 0.87 6.09
CA PRO A 12 -23.67 0.30 4.75
C PRO A 12 -24.67 0.96 3.79
N TYR A 13 -24.28 1.04 2.52
CA TYR A 13 -25.07 1.75 1.52
C TYR A 13 -26.46 1.13 1.37
N GLY A 14 -27.50 1.97 1.37
CA GLY A 14 -28.89 1.53 1.21
C GLY A 14 -29.55 0.97 2.48
N LEU A 15 -28.77 0.65 3.53
CA LEU A 15 -29.32 0.01 4.74
C LEU A 15 -30.35 0.89 5.45
N SER A 16 -30.16 2.21 5.47
CA SER A 16 -31.10 3.17 6.08
C SER A 16 -32.46 3.24 5.39
N VAL A 17 -32.58 2.73 4.17
CA VAL A 17 -33.83 2.66 3.40
C VAL A 17 -34.30 1.22 3.21
N GLY A 18 -33.76 0.27 3.99
CA GLY A 18 -34.20 -1.13 3.94
C GLY A 18 -33.49 -1.99 2.92
N ILE A 19 -32.47 -1.50 2.21
CA ILE A 19 -31.71 -2.33 1.25
C ILE A 19 -30.51 -2.94 1.98
N ILE A 20 -30.47 -4.28 2.07
CA ILE A 20 -29.37 -5.02 2.70
C ILE A 20 -28.15 -5.05 1.78
N GLY A 21 -28.38 -5.25 0.48
CA GLY A 21 -27.33 -5.20 -0.52
C GLY A 21 -27.73 -5.82 -1.85
N ILE A 22 -26.75 -6.10 -2.70
CA ILE A 22 -26.95 -6.63 -4.04
C ILE A 22 -26.06 -7.86 -4.24
N LEU A 23 -26.64 -8.96 -4.72
CA LEU A 23 -25.95 -10.17 -5.12
C LEU A 23 -25.98 -10.34 -6.64
N GLY A 24 -24.99 -11.01 -7.21
CA GLY A 24 -24.99 -11.39 -8.63
C GLY A 24 -23.87 -10.77 -9.44
N SER A 25 -24.03 -10.83 -10.76
CA SER A 25 -22.99 -10.50 -11.73
C SER A 25 -23.60 -10.14 -13.09
N PRO A 26 -22.83 -9.58 -14.03
CA PRO A 26 -23.32 -9.33 -15.38
C PRO A 26 -23.83 -10.58 -16.10
N GLY A 27 -23.27 -11.77 -15.79
CA GLY A 27 -23.65 -13.03 -16.44
C GLY A 27 -24.88 -13.71 -15.82
N SER A 28 -25.18 -13.43 -14.56
CA SER A 28 -26.28 -14.06 -13.80
C SER A 28 -27.46 -13.12 -13.54
N GLY A 29 -27.34 -11.85 -13.93
CA GLY A 29 -28.16 -10.78 -13.39
C GLY A 29 -27.82 -10.48 -11.93
N TYR A 30 -28.50 -9.48 -11.38
CA TYR A 30 -28.35 -9.01 -10.02
C TYR A 30 -29.66 -9.17 -9.25
N LYS A 31 -29.55 -9.40 -7.95
CA LYS A 31 -30.67 -9.49 -7.02
C LYS A 31 -30.46 -8.48 -5.91
N VAL A 32 -31.45 -7.61 -5.70
CA VAL A 32 -31.43 -6.65 -4.61
C VAL A 32 -32.18 -7.22 -3.43
N MET A 33 -31.50 -7.34 -2.31
CA MET A 33 -32.04 -7.85 -1.08
C MET A 33 -32.55 -6.71 -0.20
N PHE A 34 -33.81 -6.78 0.23
CA PHE A 34 -34.45 -5.69 0.96
C PHE A 34 -35.36 -6.18 2.09
N ASP A 35 -35.41 -5.40 3.17
CA ASP A 35 -36.31 -5.55 4.30
C ASP A 35 -37.66 -4.90 3.97
N GLU A 36 -38.65 -5.75 3.70
CA GLU A 36 -40.04 -5.35 3.38
C GLU A 36 -40.72 -4.53 4.49
N SER A 37 -40.22 -4.58 5.73
CA SER A 37 -40.75 -3.74 6.81
C SER A 37 -40.33 -2.27 6.70
N VAL A 38 -39.34 -1.97 5.86
CA VAL A 38 -38.77 -0.62 5.68
C VAL A 38 -39.00 -0.09 4.26
N THR A 39 -38.88 -0.94 3.24
CA THR A 39 -39.18 -0.59 1.84
C THR A 39 -39.85 -1.76 1.16
N ASP A 40 -40.94 -1.51 0.43
CA ASP A 40 -41.59 -2.54 -0.37
C ASP A 40 -41.05 -2.58 -1.82
N GLN A 41 -41.27 -3.71 -2.49
CA GLN A 41 -40.80 -3.94 -3.86
C GLN A 41 -41.31 -2.90 -4.86
N LYS A 42 -42.54 -2.40 -4.70
CA LYS A 42 -43.13 -1.41 -5.60
C LYS A 42 -42.43 -0.06 -5.45
N THR A 43 -42.15 0.35 -4.22
CA THR A 43 -41.40 1.57 -3.89
C THR A 43 -39.98 1.49 -4.45
N TYR A 44 -39.30 0.36 -4.28
CA TYR A 44 -37.99 0.10 -4.87
C TYR A 44 -38.02 0.18 -6.41
N ASN A 45 -38.90 -0.57 -7.05
CA ASN A 45 -39.00 -0.61 -8.52
C ASN A 45 -39.28 0.78 -9.11
N ALA A 46 -40.16 1.56 -8.48
CA ALA A 46 -40.47 2.92 -8.90
C ALA A 46 -39.26 3.88 -8.78
N ALA A 47 -38.40 3.69 -7.78
CA ALA A 47 -37.17 4.47 -7.62
C ALA A 47 -36.12 4.08 -8.67
N VAL A 48 -35.93 2.78 -8.90
CA VAL A 48 -34.94 2.25 -9.84
C VAL A 48 -35.28 2.61 -11.28
N ALA A 49 -36.55 2.52 -11.68
CA ALA A 49 -36.99 2.84 -13.04
C ALA A 49 -36.70 4.29 -13.46
N LYS A 50 -36.47 5.21 -12.51
CA LYS A 50 -36.09 6.60 -12.80
C LYS A 50 -34.61 6.76 -13.18
N HIS A 51 -33.77 5.79 -12.83
CA HIS A 51 -32.31 5.93 -12.89
C HIS A 51 -31.61 4.79 -13.62
N VAL A 52 -32.28 3.66 -13.84
CA VAL A 52 -31.73 2.49 -14.52
C VAL A 52 -32.40 2.34 -15.89
N PRO A 53 -31.64 2.25 -16.99
CA PRO A 53 -32.19 1.99 -18.32
C PRO A 53 -32.95 0.67 -18.40
N GLU A 54 -33.89 0.55 -19.34
CA GLU A 54 -34.75 -0.63 -19.49
C GLU A 54 -33.97 -1.96 -19.61
N ALA A 55 -32.87 -1.97 -20.37
CA ALA A 55 -31.99 -3.14 -20.47
C ALA A 55 -31.38 -3.54 -19.11
N GLY A 56 -31.10 -2.56 -18.24
CA GLY A 56 -30.62 -2.81 -16.88
C GLY A 56 -31.73 -3.30 -15.95
N LEU A 57 -32.97 -2.83 -16.12
CA LEU A 57 -34.11 -3.29 -15.32
C LEU A 57 -34.37 -4.79 -15.51
N GLN A 58 -34.19 -5.31 -16.73
CA GLN A 58 -34.31 -6.75 -17.01
C GLN A 58 -33.27 -7.61 -16.28
N MET A 59 -32.16 -7.00 -15.85
CA MET A 59 -31.11 -7.69 -15.09
C MET A 59 -31.31 -7.59 -13.57
N LEU A 60 -32.29 -6.84 -13.09
CA LEU A 60 -32.54 -6.61 -11.67
C LEU A 60 -33.72 -7.45 -11.18
N GLY A 61 -33.41 -8.47 -10.40
CA GLY A 61 -34.36 -9.14 -9.52
C GLY A 61 -34.38 -8.52 -8.13
N THR A 62 -35.40 -8.86 -7.35
CA THR A 62 -35.52 -8.44 -5.95
C THR A 62 -35.77 -9.66 -5.08
N GLU A 63 -35.18 -9.68 -3.88
CA GLU A 63 -35.31 -10.77 -2.93
C GLU A 63 -35.60 -10.20 -1.53
N ARG A 64 -36.50 -10.85 -0.81
CA ARG A 64 -36.84 -10.44 0.54
C ARG A 64 -35.74 -10.89 1.51
N SER A 65 -35.27 -9.97 2.33
CA SER A 65 -34.34 -10.23 3.43
C SER A 65 -34.98 -11.10 4.51
N CYS A 66 -34.24 -12.07 5.04
CA CYS A 66 -34.62 -12.83 6.23
C CYS A 66 -34.37 -12.03 7.52
N ARG A 67 -33.53 -11.00 7.47
CA ARG A 67 -33.17 -10.14 8.60
C ARG A 67 -33.73 -8.73 8.47
N SER A 68 -33.92 -8.09 9.61
CA SER A 68 -34.32 -6.69 9.64
C SER A 68 -33.14 -5.76 9.37
N ALA A 69 -33.32 -4.82 8.44
CA ALA A 69 -32.37 -3.74 8.18
C ALA A 69 -32.13 -2.89 9.44
N LYS A 70 -33.17 -2.71 10.28
CA LYS A 70 -33.04 -2.00 11.56
C LYS A 70 -32.16 -2.76 12.55
N GLN A 71 -32.28 -4.08 12.61
CA GLN A 71 -31.45 -4.93 13.49
C GLN A 71 -29.98 -4.89 13.03
N ILE A 72 -29.73 -5.06 11.73
CA ILE A 72 -28.38 -4.95 11.15
C ILE A 72 -27.79 -3.55 11.40
N ALA A 73 -28.56 -2.49 11.21
CA ALA A 73 -28.10 -1.12 11.45
C ALA A 73 -27.75 -0.87 12.93
N ALA A 74 -28.53 -1.44 13.86
CA ALA A 74 -28.26 -1.34 15.29
C ALA A 74 -26.94 -2.05 15.65
N ALA A 75 -26.74 -3.29 15.20
CA ALA A 75 -25.49 -4.03 15.42
C ALA A 75 -24.28 -3.34 14.79
N TRP A 76 -24.41 -2.81 13.57
CA TRP A 76 -23.35 -2.04 12.90
C TRP A 76 -22.97 -0.79 13.68
N THR A 77 -23.97 -0.06 14.18
CA THR A 77 -23.75 1.14 14.98
C THR A 77 -23.05 0.78 16.30
N GLU A 78 -23.48 -0.30 16.96
CA GLU A 78 -22.88 -0.77 18.21
C GLU A 78 -21.41 -1.18 18.05
N LEU A 79 -21.08 -1.90 16.97
CA LEU A 79 -19.69 -2.20 16.60
C LEU A 79 -18.85 -0.92 16.46
N GLY A 80 -19.40 0.10 15.79
CA GLY A 80 -18.75 1.38 15.54
C GLY A 80 -18.50 2.22 16.80
N LYS A 81 -19.35 2.11 17.83
CA LYS A 81 -19.15 2.82 19.11
C LYS A 81 -17.89 2.37 19.84
N ARG A 82 -17.55 1.08 19.73
CA ARG A 82 -16.43 0.46 20.46
C ARG A 82 -16.53 0.66 21.97
N GLU A 83 -17.73 0.47 22.52
CA GLU A 83 -18.05 0.58 23.96
C GLU A 83 -18.38 -0.79 24.59
N TRP A 84 -18.38 -1.86 23.79
CA TRP A 84 -18.73 -3.22 24.17
C TRP A 84 -17.66 -3.94 25.03
N SER A 85 -16.50 -3.32 25.26
CA SER A 85 -15.45 -3.76 26.18
C SER A 85 -14.54 -2.59 26.56
N SER A 86 -13.87 -2.66 27.72
CA SER A 86 -12.86 -1.67 28.10
C SER A 86 -11.64 -1.66 27.15
N ASP A 87 -11.38 -2.78 26.48
CA ASP A 87 -10.32 -2.95 25.48
C ASP A 87 -10.77 -2.69 24.04
N ALA A 88 -12.06 -2.40 23.82
CA ALA A 88 -12.63 -2.27 22.48
C ALA A 88 -11.90 -1.25 21.60
N LYS A 89 -11.34 -0.18 22.19
CA LYS A 89 -10.56 0.86 21.50
C LYS A 89 -9.11 0.46 21.17
N LYS A 90 -8.60 -0.62 21.77
CA LYS A 90 -7.22 -1.10 21.61
C LYS A 90 -7.07 -2.17 20.52
N ILE A 91 -8.15 -2.86 20.18
CA ILE A 91 -8.09 -3.95 19.20
C ILE A 91 -8.19 -3.43 17.75
N THR A 92 -7.77 -4.26 16.80
CA THR A 92 -7.95 -4.03 15.36
C THR A 92 -8.96 -5.01 14.79
N PHE A 93 -9.97 -4.51 14.09
CA PHE A 93 -10.97 -5.34 13.40
C PHE A 93 -11.44 -4.67 12.11
N THR A 94 -12.04 -5.46 11.22
CA THR A 94 -12.82 -5.01 10.07
C THR A 94 -14.27 -5.48 10.24
N ALA A 95 -15.21 -4.77 9.62
CA ALA A 95 -16.62 -5.15 9.60
C ALA A 95 -17.16 -4.96 8.18
N ASP A 96 -17.83 -5.97 7.67
CA ASP A 96 -18.47 -5.99 6.35
C ASP A 96 -19.87 -6.61 6.46
N LEU A 97 -20.82 -6.13 5.65
CA LEU A 97 -22.16 -6.73 5.57
C LEU A 97 -22.16 -7.73 4.41
N ASP A 98 -22.06 -9.02 4.75
CA ASP A 98 -22.14 -10.10 3.78
C ASP A 98 -23.60 -10.31 3.38
N VAL A 99 -23.95 -9.81 2.20
CA VAL A 99 -25.33 -9.86 1.67
C VAL A 99 -25.81 -11.30 1.47
N ALA A 100 -24.93 -12.25 1.18
CA ALA A 100 -25.33 -13.63 0.92
C ALA A 100 -25.76 -14.34 2.20
N THR A 101 -25.11 -14.01 3.32
CA THR A 101 -25.46 -14.55 4.63
C THR A 101 -26.33 -13.61 5.45
N GLU A 102 -26.55 -12.39 4.99
CA GLU A 102 -27.18 -11.25 5.69
C GLU A 102 -26.50 -10.88 7.02
N GLN A 103 -25.25 -11.30 7.24
CA GLN A 103 -24.54 -11.12 8.51
C GLN A 103 -23.48 -10.03 8.42
N ILE A 104 -23.22 -9.36 9.53
CA ILE A 104 -22.03 -8.54 9.69
C ILE A 104 -20.86 -9.48 10.01
N VAL A 105 -19.94 -9.62 9.06
CA VAL A 105 -18.69 -10.35 9.26
C VAL A 105 -17.69 -9.43 9.93
N VAL A 106 -17.35 -9.75 11.18
CA VAL A 106 -16.32 -9.04 11.94
C VAL A 106 -15.06 -9.89 11.95
N GLU A 107 -14.08 -9.52 11.12
CA GLU A 107 -12.76 -10.12 11.18
C GLU A 107 -11.91 -9.36 12.20
N TYR A 108 -11.40 -10.01 13.24
CA TYR A 108 -10.61 -9.38 14.30
C TYR A 108 -9.16 -9.89 14.30
N ASP A 109 -8.21 -9.04 14.70
CA ASP A 109 -6.80 -9.44 14.82
C ASP A 109 -6.61 -10.35 16.03
N ALA A 110 -6.38 -11.65 15.78
CA ALA A 110 -6.33 -12.67 16.83
C ALA A 110 -5.14 -12.48 17.77
N ASP A 111 -4.03 -11.91 17.30
CA ASP A 111 -2.80 -11.74 18.10
C ASP A 111 -2.91 -10.53 19.05
N GLY A 112 -3.68 -9.51 18.67
CA GLY A 112 -3.85 -8.26 19.41
C GLY A 112 -5.17 -8.12 20.20
N THR A 113 -6.07 -9.11 20.12
CA THR A 113 -7.39 -9.06 20.76
C THR A 113 -7.38 -9.80 22.10
N SER A 114 -7.69 -9.08 23.18
CA SER A 114 -7.82 -9.69 24.52
C SER A 114 -9.08 -10.55 24.63
N ALA A 115 -9.09 -11.50 25.58
CA ALA A 115 -10.26 -12.33 25.85
C ALA A 115 -11.49 -11.50 26.26
N GLU A 116 -11.28 -10.38 26.98
CA GLU A 116 -12.36 -9.44 27.34
C GLU A 116 -12.94 -8.77 26.10
N ALA A 117 -12.10 -8.29 25.19
CA ALA A 117 -12.55 -7.69 23.95
C ALA A 117 -13.33 -8.69 23.09
N LEU A 118 -12.83 -9.92 22.97
CA LEU A 118 -13.52 -10.97 22.22
C LEU A 118 -14.89 -11.32 22.83
N ALA A 119 -14.97 -11.37 24.17
CA ALA A 119 -16.24 -11.59 24.89
C ALA A 119 -17.22 -10.41 24.76
N GLY A 120 -16.71 -9.20 24.56
CA GLY A 120 -17.52 -8.03 24.24
C GLY A 120 -18.10 -8.08 22.83
N LEU A 121 -17.26 -8.39 21.84
CA LEU A 121 -17.68 -8.58 20.43
C LEU A 121 -18.76 -9.67 20.29
N SER A 122 -18.61 -10.79 21.00
CA SER A 122 -19.55 -11.92 20.88
C SER A 122 -20.94 -11.66 21.47
N LYS A 123 -21.09 -10.59 22.25
CA LYS A 123 -22.38 -10.15 22.81
C LYS A 123 -23.15 -9.21 21.88
N ILE A 124 -22.48 -8.64 20.87
CA ILE A 124 -23.14 -7.75 19.91
C ILE A 124 -23.94 -8.64 18.96
N ASP A 125 -25.25 -8.71 19.21
CA ASP A 125 -26.25 -9.43 18.39
C ASP A 125 -25.72 -10.68 17.66
N PRO A 126 -25.58 -11.83 18.36
CA PRO A 126 -24.96 -13.03 17.82
C PRO A 126 -25.74 -13.67 16.65
N GLU A 127 -26.98 -13.26 16.41
CA GLU A 127 -27.75 -13.72 15.24
C GLU A 127 -27.33 -13.00 13.96
N VAL A 128 -26.80 -11.78 14.09
CA VAL A 128 -26.41 -10.90 12.98
C VAL A 128 -24.90 -10.76 12.84
N VAL A 129 -24.14 -10.82 13.93
CA VAL A 129 -22.69 -10.67 13.92
C VAL A 129 -22.00 -12.03 13.89
N ARG A 130 -21.17 -12.24 12.87
CA ARG A 130 -20.30 -13.42 12.75
C ARG A 130 -18.84 -13.02 12.95
N LEU A 131 -18.24 -13.54 14.02
CA LEU A 131 -16.83 -13.29 14.33
C LEU A 131 -15.92 -14.25 13.55
N LYS A 132 -14.84 -13.71 13.00
CA LYS A 132 -13.81 -14.47 12.30
C LYS A 132 -12.42 -14.05 12.81
N PRO A 133 -11.58 -14.98 13.31
CA PRO A 133 -10.20 -14.64 13.62
C PRO A 133 -9.43 -14.34 12.32
N GLY A 134 -8.59 -13.31 12.36
CA GLY A 134 -7.75 -12.88 11.24
C GLY A 134 -6.49 -12.17 11.72
N LYS A 135 -5.81 -11.47 10.80
CA LYS A 135 -4.62 -10.64 11.06
C LYS A 135 -4.78 -9.29 10.37
N ASN A 136 -5.63 -8.45 10.95
CA ASN A 136 -5.93 -7.15 10.37
C ASN A 136 -4.80 -6.16 10.66
N GLN A 137 -4.26 -5.55 9.62
CA GLN A 137 -3.28 -4.48 9.75
C GLN A 137 -3.51 -3.42 8.69
N ARG A 138 -3.16 -2.17 9.02
CA ARG A 138 -3.04 -1.12 8.00
C ARG A 138 -1.77 -1.43 7.20
N MET A 139 -1.96 -1.68 5.91
CA MET A 139 -0.87 -1.83 4.97
C MET A 139 -0.41 -0.43 4.59
N ASP A 140 0.73 0.00 5.11
CA ASP A 140 1.38 1.24 4.72
C ASP A 140 2.90 1.04 4.67
N ARG A 141 3.58 2.00 4.06
CA ARG A 141 5.06 2.02 3.98
C ARG A 141 5.75 2.18 5.33
N LEU A 142 5.01 2.42 6.43
CA LEU A 142 5.53 2.67 7.77
C LEU A 142 5.38 1.46 8.69
N ASN A 143 4.75 0.38 8.25
CA ASN A 143 4.52 -0.82 9.04
C ASN A 143 4.70 -2.08 8.18
N ASP A 144 5.72 -2.07 7.31
CA ASP A 144 6.04 -3.22 6.48
C ASP A 144 6.45 -4.40 7.36
N THR A 145 5.99 -5.61 7.02
CA THR A 145 6.13 -6.78 7.89
C THR A 145 6.85 -7.92 7.19
N ALA A 146 7.46 -8.80 7.99
CA ALA A 146 8.07 -10.01 7.47
C ALA A 146 7.04 -10.97 6.83
N THR A 147 5.75 -10.87 7.18
CA THR A 147 4.67 -11.70 6.64
C THR A 147 4.22 -11.15 5.29
N GLY A 148 4.55 -11.87 4.20
CA GLY A 148 4.44 -11.37 2.82
C GLY A 148 5.75 -10.77 2.28
N GLY A 149 6.77 -10.66 3.14
CA GLY A 149 8.10 -10.14 2.87
C GLY A 149 8.13 -8.61 2.85
N HIS A 150 9.21 -8.02 3.37
CA HIS A 150 9.46 -6.59 3.26
C HIS A 150 9.56 -6.16 1.79
N TRP A 151 9.00 -5.01 1.46
CA TRP A 151 8.91 -4.44 0.13
C TRP A 151 9.80 -3.21 -0.03
N GLY A 152 10.09 -2.87 -1.27
CA GLY A 152 10.76 -1.61 -1.60
C GLY A 152 9.83 -0.41 -1.47
N GLY A 153 10.38 0.79 -1.31
CA GLY A 153 9.62 2.02 -1.03
C GLY A 153 9.14 2.16 0.43
N ALA A 154 9.40 1.17 1.28
CA ALA A 154 9.08 1.24 2.71
C ALA A 154 9.99 2.26 3.43
N ARG A 155 9.46 2.95 4.44
CA ARG A 155 10.28 3.76 5.35
C ARG A 155 11.09 2.84 6.24
N ILE A 156 12.38 3.08 6.29
CA ILE A 156 13.29 2.43 7.23
C ILE A 156 13.82 3.47 8.22
N ALA A 157 13.81 3.10 9.50
CA ALA A 157 14.25 3.91 10.61
C ALA A 157 15.41 3.23 11.34
N SER A 158 16.47 3.97 11.58
CA SER A 158 17.53 3.62 12.54
C SER A 158 17.39 4.54 13.76
N SER A 159 18.29 4.40 14.74
CA SER A 159 18.37 5.36 15.86
C SER A 159 18.77 6.77 15.43
N LEU A 160 19.37 6.94 14.25
CA LEU A 160 19.98 8.20 13.82
C LEU A 160 19.24 8.88 12.67
N LYS A 161 18.56 8.11 11.81
CA LYS A 161 17.97 8.66 10.58
C LYS A 161 16.84 7.83 10.01
N TYR A 162 16.09 8.46 9.13
CA TYR A 162 15.07 7.85 8.30
C TYR A 162 15.51 7.84 6.84
N CYS A 163 15.32 6.69 6.20
CA CYS A 163 15.53 6.49 4.78
C CYS A 163 14.37 5.69 4.19
N THR A 164 14.48 5.41 2.90
CA THR A 164 13.57 4.53 2.17
C THR A 164 14.31 3.26 1.74
N ALA A 165 13.65 2.10 1.83
CA ALA A 165 14.16 0.88 1.25
C ALA A 165 13.99 0.90 -0.29
N GLY A 166 14.94 0.34 -1.03
CA GLY A 166 14.94 0.37 -2.49
C GLY A 166 14.06 -0.70 -3.09
N PHE A 167 14.60 -1.87 -3.31
CA PHE A 167 13.89 -3.01 -3.85
C PHE A 167 14.53 -4.30 -3.37
N SER A 168 13.75 -5.37 -3.36
CA SER A 168 14.23 -6.69 -2.98
C SER A 168 15.12 -7.28 -4.06
N VAL A 169 16.17 -7.98 -3.64
CA VAL A 169 17.18 -8.57 -4.50
C VAL A 169 17.52 -9.98 -4.05
N VAL A 170 18.17 -10.74 -4.93
CA VAL A 170 18.80 -12.01 -4.59
C VAL A 170 20.31 -11.85 -4.75
N ARG A 171 21.05 -12.25 -3.71
CA ARG A 171 22.51 -12.26 -3.69
C ARG A 171 23.03 -13.45 -4.49
N ARG A 172 23.78 -13.20 -5.58
CA ARG A 172 24.23 -14.25 -6.50
C ARG A 172 25.09 -15.32 -5.81
N ALA A 173 25.98 -14.89 -4.92
CA ALA A 173 26.94 -15.78 -4.27
C ALA A 173 26.31 -16.84 -3.35
N ILE A 174 25.16 -16.55 -2.74
CA ILE A 174 24.56 -17.41 -1.71
C ILE A 174 23.07 -17.68 -1.92
N ASN A 175 22.51 -17.20 -3.04
CA ASN A 175 21.09 -17.31 -3.38
C ASN A 175 20.13 -16.86 -2.25
N ALA A 176 20.54 -15.88 -1.44
CA ALA A 176 19.76 -15.36 -0.32
C ALA A 176 19.10 -14.03 -0.71
N ARG A 177 17.88 -13.82 -0.22
CA ARG A 177 17.16 -12.56 -0.42
C ARG A 177 17.73 -11.45 0.46
N ALA A 178 17.73 -10.25 -0.06
CA ALA A 178 18.08 -9.02 0.62
C ALA A 178 17.19 -7.87 0.09
N SER A 179 17.34 -6.69 0.67
CA SER A 179 16.87 -5.43 0.08
C SER A 179 18.06 -4.49 -0.14
N VAL A 180 17.93 -3.47 -0.98
CA VAL A 180 18.95 -2.43 -1.16
C VAL A 180 18.52 -1.12 -0.53
N THR A 181 19.46 -0.26 -0.16
CA THR A 181 19.23 1.15 0.23
C THR A 181 20.48 1.98 -0.07
N ALA A 182 20.41 3.30 0.09
CA ALA A 182 21.55 4.18 -0.17
C ALA A 182 22.66 3.94 0.86
N GLY A 183 23.91 4.01 0.44
CA GLY A 183 25.09 3.81 1.29
C GLY A 183 25.22 4.85 2.40
N HIS A 184 24.87 6.11 2.15
CA HIS A 184 24.86 7.15 3.18
C HIS A 184 23.77 6.92 4.24
N CYS A 185 22.77 6.07 3.96
CA CYS A 185 21.73 5.77 4.94
C CYS A 185 22.28 5.07 6.18
N GLY A 186 23.36 4.29 6.11
CA GLY A 186 23.92 3.69 7.31
C GLY A 186 25.22 2.96 7.05
N VAL A 187 26.09 2.90 8.04
CA VAL A 187 27.30 2.07 7.99
C VAL A 187 26.94 0.60 8.17
N ASN A 188 27.84 -0.32 7.81
CA ASN A 188 27.64 -1.75 8.09
C ASN A 188 27.37 -1.98 9.58
N GLY A 189 26.39 -2.83 9.90
CA GLY A 189 25.90 -3.05 11.26
C GLY A 189 24.77 -2.11 11.70
N THR A 190 24.40 -1.10 10.90
CA THR A 190 23.23 -0.25 11.22
C THR A 190 21.95 -1.08 11.20
N TYR A 191 21.22 -1.06 12.31
CA TYR A 191 19.96 -1.77 12.48
C TYR A 191 18.78 -0.91 12.01
N TRP A 192 17.87 -1.53 11.23
CA TRP A 192 16.72 -0.85 10.63
C TRP A 192 15.38 -1.49 11.00
N ARG A 193 14.38 -0.63 11.21
CA ARG A 193 12.98 -1.01 11.37
C ARG A 193 12.09 -0.34 10.34
N SER A 194 11.01 -1.00 9.96
CA SER A 194 9.84 -0.39 9.34
C SER A 194 8.71 -0.44 10.36
N GLY A 195 8.35 0.72 10.92
CA GLY A 195 7.48 0.79 12.09
C GLY A 195 8.11 0.09 13.30
N SER A 196 7.35 -0.81 13.92
CA SER A 196 7.85 -1.66 15.00
C SER A 196 8.64 -2.88 14.50
N ASN A 197 8.58 -3.20 13.20
CA ASN A 197 9.11 -4.45 12.66
C ASN A 197 10.58 -4.32 12.28
N TYR A 198 11.36 -5.35 12.59
CA TYR A 198 12.73 -5.44 12.10
C TYR A 198 12.76 -5.60 10.58
N TYR A 199 13.38 -4.64 9.89
CA TYR A 199 13.52 -4.64 8.43
C TYR A 199 14.79 -5.37 8.00
N GLY A 200 15.91 -5.08 8.67
CA GLY A 200 17.20 -5.65 8.34
C GLY A 200 18.36 -4.89 8.96
N THR A 201 19.56 -5.40 8.74
CA THR A 201 20.81 -4.73 9.13
C THR A 201 21.60 -4.38 7.88
N THR A 202 22.17 -3.18 7.84
CA THR A 202 23.06 -2.76 6.77
C THR A 202 24.27 -3.68 6.67
N ASN A 203 24.52 -4.17 5.46
CA ASN A 203 25.66 -4.99 5.10
C ASN A 203 26.09 -4.62 3.66
N GLY A 204 27.29 -5.02 3.24
CA GLY A 204 27.75 -4.83 1.87
C GLY A 204 27.95 -3.36 1.46
N ARG A 205 27.93 -2.40 2.40
CA ARG A 205 28.38 -1.04 2.11
C ARG A 205 29.90 -1.05 1.98
N VAL A 206 30.40 -0.94 0.77
CA VAL A 206 31.83 -0.89 0.43
C VAL A 206 32.06 0.20 -0.61
N ASN A 207 33.19 0.92 -0.50
CA ASN A 207 33.61 1.99 -1.42
C ASN A 207 32.64 3.19 -1.50
N TYR A 208 32.01 3.54 -0.38
CA TYR A 208 31.31 4.83 -0.26
C TYR A 208 32.35 5.96 -0.17
N PRO A 209 32.16 7.11 -0.86
CA PRO A 209 30.95 7.52 -1.59
C PRO A 209 30.94 7.20 -3.09
N ASP A 210 31.98 6.57 -3.65
CA ASP A 210 32.02 6.23 -5.08
C ASP A 210 30.79 5.39 -5.50
N TYR A 211 30.31 4.57 -4.57
CA TYR A 211 29.05 3.82 -4.65
C TYR A 211 28.15 4.15 -3.46
N ASP A 212 27.05 4.86 -3.70
CA ASP A 212 26.07 5.23 -2.67
C ASP A 212 25.00 4.15 -2.53
N GLN A 213 25.43 2.96 -2.15
CA GLN A 213 24.59 1.78 -2.08
C GLN A 213 25.00 0.79 -0.99
N ALA A 214 24.03 0.08 -0.45
CA ALA A 214 24.21 -0.97 0.55
C ALA A 214 23.10 -2.02 0.47
N LEU A 215 23.36 -3.18 1.08
CA LEU A 215 22.35 -4.23 1.32
C LEU A 215 21.74 -4.09 2.71
N LEU A 216 20.48 -4.49 2.82
CA LEU A 216 19.79 -4.78 4.07
C LEU A 216 19.54 -6.29 4.13
N THR A 217 19.99 -6.92 5.21
CA THR A 217 19.97 -8.39 5.36
C THR A 217 19.40 -8.83 6.70
N GLY A 218 18.96 -10.09 6.80
CA GLY A 218 18.49 -10.70 8.06
C GLY A 218 16.98 -10.74 8.25
N SER A 219 16.19 -10.47 7.21
CA SER A 219 14.73 -10.55 7.26
C SER A 219 14.17 -11.22 5.99
N SER A 220 12.85 -11.31 5.86
CA SER A 220 12.18 -11.78 4.65
C SER A 220 11.90 -10.60 3.71
N TYR A 221 12.09 -10.83 2.40
CA TYR A 221 11.92 -9.79 1.37
C TYR A 221 11.04 -10.32 0.23
N GLY A 222 10.11 -9.48 -0.23
CA GLY A 222 9.13 -9.78 -1.26
C GLY A 222 9.35 -8.98 -2.56
N PRO A 223 8.86 -9.45 -3.71
CA PRO A 223 9.12 -8.85 -5.03
C PRO A 223 8.28 -7.58 -5.30
N LYS A 224 7.80 -6.86 -4.28
CA LYS A 224 6.93 -5.69 -4.46
C LYS A 224 7.64 -4.39 -4.09
N ILE A 225 7.13 -3.30 -4.65
CA ILE A 225 7.44 -1.94 -4.26
C ILE A 225 6.15 -1.17 -3.94
N TRP A 226 6.21 -0.28 -2.96
CA TRP A 226 5.18 0.72 -2.70
C TRP A 226 5.20 1.77 -3.78
N THR A 227 4.05 2.12 -4.35
CA THR A 227 3.96 3.04 -5.49
C THR A 227 2.83 4.05 -5.41
N TYR A 228 2.06 4.14 -4.32
CA TYR A 228 1.02 5.16 -4.24
C TYR A 228 1.62 6.57 -4.33
N GLY A 229 0.96 7.50 -5.04
CA GLY A 229 1.36 8.90 -5.12
C GLY A 229 0.82 9.64 -6.35
N ALA A 230 1.13 10.93 -6.45
CA ALA A 230 0.60 11.81 -7.51
C ALA A 230 0.94 11.36 -8.95
N GLY A 231 1.93 10.48 -9.12
CA GLY A 231 2.33 9.93 -10.41
C GLY A 231 1.83 8.51 -10.73
N ASP A 232 1.20 7.83 -9.77
CA ASP A 232 0.91 6.41 -9.88
C ASP A 232 -0.33 6.02 -9.05
N SER A 233 -1.32 5.47 -9.76
CA SER A 233 -2.62 5.05 -9.21
C SER A 233 -2.57 3.70 -8.51
N ALA A 234 -1.47 2.94 -8.64
CA ALA A 234 -1.31 1.65 -7.97
C ALA A 234 -0.69 1.85 -6.59
N GLU A 235 -1.29 1.23 -5.56
CA GLU A 235 -0.75 1.23 -4.20
C GLU A 235 0.61 0.54 -4.12
N THR A 236 0.74 -0.56 -4.87
CA THR A 236 1.96 -1.36 -4.99
C THR A 236 2.12 -1.88 -6.40
N ARG A 237 3.36 -2.22 -6.76
CA ARG A 237 3.67 -2.94 -8.00
C ARG A 237 4.56 -4.13 -7.72
N THR A 238 4.30 -5.24 -8.42
CA THR A 238 5.21 -6.38 -8.46
C THR A 238 6.36 -6.08 -9.42
N VAL A 239 7.58 -6.29 -8.97
CA VAL A 239 8.79 -6.17 -9.78
C VAL A 239 8.81 -7.32 -10.78
N SER A 240 8.76 -6.99 -12.07
CA SER A 240 8.77 -7.97 -13.17
C SER A 240 10.10 -8.01 -13.93
N GLY A 241 11.03 -7.13 -13.57
CA GLY A 241 12.35 -7.06 -14.19
C GLY A 241 13.16 -5.86 -13.71
N ALA A 242 14.39 -5.76 -14.18
CA ALA A 242 15.27 -4.66 -13.87
C ALA A 242 16.32 -4.46 -14.97
N ALA A 243 16.61 -3.21 -15.29
CA ALA A 243 17.62 -2.79 -16.26
C ALA A 243 17.81 -1.27 -16.15
N ASP A 244 18.97 -0.76 -16.53
CA ASP A 244 19.19 0.68 -16.63
C ASP A 244 18.13 1.37 -17.52
N PRO A 245 17.76 2.63 -17.24
CA PRO A 245 16.88 3.39 -18.11
C PRO A 245 17.65 3.98 -19.29
N ALA A 246 16.94 4.38 -20.35
CA ALA A 246 17.52 5.17 -21.43
C ALA A 246 17.48 6.66 -21.12
N VAL A 247 18.42 7.45 -21.67
CA VAL A 247 18.31 8.92 -21.66
C VAL A 247 17.05 9.33 -22.43
N GLY A 248 16.31 10.28 -21.87
CA GLY A 248 14.99 10.71 -22.36
C GLY A 248 13.82 9.87 -21.84
N GLN A 249 14.06 8.69 -21.25
CA GLN A 249 12.99 7.86 -20.71
C GLN A 249 12.31 8.54 -19.52
N LEU A 250 10.98 8.38 -19.44
CA LEU A 250 10.21 8.77 -18.27
C LEU A 250 10.23 7.66 -17.22
N VAL A 251 10.59 8.02 -16.00
CA VAL A 251 10.62 7.13 -14.85
C VAL A 251 9.75 7.67 -13.72
N CYS A 252 9.50 6.79 -12.76
CA CYS A 252 8.95 7.10 -11.46
C CYS A 252 10.02 6.90 -10.39
N GLN A 253 9.93 7.64 -9.30
CA GLN A 253 10.64 7.37 -8.07
C GLN A 253 9.62 7.15 -6.96
N SER A 254 9.86 6.18 -6.07
CA SER A 254 9.04 5.97 -4.88
C SER A 254 9.84 6.22 -3.62
N GLY A 255 9.54 7.31 -2.93
CA GLY A 255 10.21 7.70 -1.69
C GLY A 255 9.23 7.72 -0.53
N SER A 256 9.67 7.34 0.67
CA SER A 256 8.76 7.24 1.82
C SER A 256 8.14 8.58 2.26
N PHE A 257 8.76 9.71 1.90
CA PHE A 257 8.34 11.07 2.22
C PHE A 257 7.69 11.81 1.04
N SER A 258 8.10 11.51 -0.18
CA SER A 258 7.51 12.09 -1.40
C SER A 258 6.30 11.34 -1.94
N ASN A 259 6.10 10.09 -1.52
CA ASN A 259 5.29 9.12 -2.26
C ASN A 259 5.84 8.88 -3.68
N SER A 260 5.11 8.18 -4.53
CA SER A 260 5.55 8.02 -5.92
C SER A 260 5.35 9.30 -6.73
N ILE A 261 6.44 9.74 -7.36
CA ILE A 261 6.46 10.84 -8.31
C ILE A 261 6.89 10.26 -9.66
N CYS A 262 6.05 10.45 -10.68
CA CYS A 262 6.29 9.96 -12.03
C CYS A 262 6.48 11.09 -13.05
N ASN A 263 6.80 10.69 -14.28
CA ASN A 263 7.12 11.57 -15.40
C ASN A 263 8.40 12.38 -15.15
N ILE A 264 9.34 11.78 -14.41
CA ILE A 264 10.70 12.30 -14.27
C ILE A 264 11.43 11.89 -15.54
N ARG A 265 11.94 12.86 -16.32
CA ARG A 265 12.73 12.57 -17.51
C ARG A 265 14.17 12.29 -17.10
N VAL A 266 14.71 11.17 -17.56
CA VAL A 266 16.15 10.88 -17.42
C VAL A 266 16.94 11.80 -18.34
N ASP A 267 17.80 12.63 -17.77
CA ASP A 267 18.61 13.61 -18.49
C ASP A 267 20.04 13.12 -18.72
N SER A 268 20.54 12.20 -17.89
CA SER A 268 21.88 11.63 -18.02
C SER A 268 22.01 10.31 -17.27
N LEU A 269 22.93 9.46 -17.71
CA LEU A 269 23.39 8.22 -17.05
C LEU A 269 24.87 8.28 -16.64
N SER A 270 25.54 9.40 -16.90
CA SER A 270 26.94 9.65 -16.61
C SER A 270 27.12 10.83 -15.66
N ALA A 271 26.06 11.20 -14.95
CA ALA A 271 26.11 12.33 -14.03
C ALA A 271 27.01 12.01 -12.84
N LYS A 272 27.43 13.09 -12.17
CA LYS A 272 28.22 13.05 -10.94
C LYS A 272 27.50 13.89 -9.89
N TYR A 273 27.43 13.37 -8.68
CA TYR A 273 26.99 14.11 -7.50
C TYR A 273 28.18 14.16 -6.54
N CYS A 274 28.49 15.34 -6.01
CA CYS A 274 29.57 15.53 -5.05
C CYS A 274 29.05 16.28 -3.83
N ASP A 275 29.47 15.86 -2.65
CA ASP A 275 29.18 16.46 -1.36
C ASP A 275 30.44 16.39 -0.45
N PRO A 276 30.37 16.75 0.85
CA PRO A 276 31.53 16.69 1.73
C PRO A 276 32.13 15.28 1.93
N ASP A 277 31.38 14.20 1.67
CA ASP A 277 31.91 12.84 1.80
C ASP A 277 32.74 12.43 0.55
N GLY A 278 32.45 13.05 -0.59
CA GLY A 278 33.17 12.86 -1.86
C GLY A 278 32.21 12.85 -3.06
N CYS A 279 32.51 12.07 -4.10
CA CYS A 279 31.72 12.07 -5.34
C CYS A 279 31.22 10.68 -5.74
N THR A 280 29.92 10.54 -5.93
CA THR A 280 29.29 9.39 -6.61
C THR A 280 29.19 9.67 -8.10
N THR A 281 29.63 8.74 -8.94
CA THR A 281 29.79 8.98 -10.40
C THR A 281 29.03 7.97 -11.24
N TYR A 282 28.81 8.27 -12.52
CA TYR A 282 28.04 7.42 -13.45
C TYR A 282 26.61 7.10 -12.99
N VAL A 283 25.97 8.11 -12.39
CA VAL A 283 24.63 8.02 -11.84
C VAL A 283 23.58 8.58 -12.81
N ILE A 284 22.33 8.19 -12.59
CA ILE A 284 21.17 8.78 -13.23
C ILE A 284 21.04 10.22 -12.73
N ARG A 285 20.86 11.16 -13.64
CA ARG A 285 20.27 12.48 -13.34
C ARG A 285 18.92 12.57 -14.03
N GLY A 286 17.89 12.96 -13.31
CA GLY A 286 16.57 13.21 -13.88
C GLY A 286 15.90 14.46 -13.33
N SER A 287 14.96 15.00 -14.07
CA SER A 287 14.23 16.20 -13.69
C SER A 287 12.78 16.19 -14.17
N LYS A 288 11.95 17.01 -13.52
CA LYS A 288 10.58 17.32 -13.93
C LYS A 288 10.39 18.82 -13.81
N SER A 289 9.90 19.46 -14.87
CA SER A 289 9.93 20.92 -15.03
C SER A 289 9.33 21.68 -13.84
N GLY A 290 10.20 22.27 -13.00
CA GLY A 290 9.82 23.09 -11.83
C GLY A 290 9.16 22.32 -10.69
N GLU A 291 9.01 21.00 -10.79
CA GLU A 291 8.33 20.18 -9.80
C GLU A 291 9.31 19.49 -8.86
N THR A 292 8.90 19.29 -7.61
CA THR A 292 9.66 18.44 -6.68
C THR A 292 9.64 17.00 -7.18
N VAL A 293 10.81 16.38 -7.34
CA VAL A 293 10.99 14.99 -7.79
C VAL A 293 11.60 14.07 -6.73
N ILE A 294 12.16 14.65 -5.66
CA ILE A 294 12.69 13.93 -4.50
C ILE A 294 12.69 14.84 -3.27
N ARG A 295 12.55 14.26 -2.09
CA ARG A 295 12.63 14.94 -0.80
C ARG A 295 13.67 14.29 0.14
N GLY A 296 14.13 15.05 1.13
CA GLY A 296 14.93 14.48 2.22
C GLY A 296 14.22 13.29 2.88
N GLY A 297 14.94 12.18 3.04
CA GLY A 297 14.41 10.90 3.55
C GLY A 297 13.95 9.92 2.47
N ASP A 298 13.83 10.35 1.21
CA ASP A 298 13.55 9.46 0.09
C ASP A 298 14.78 8.68 -0.40
N SER A 299 15.96 8.98 0.14
CA SER A 299 17.20 8.25 -0.07
C SER A 299 17.01 6.74 0.11
N GLY A 300 17.49 5.99 -0.86
CA GLY A 300 17.31 4.55 -1.00
C GLY A 300 16.04 4.14 -1.74
N GLY A 301 15.10 5.04 -2.05
CA GLY A 301 13.84 4.70 -2.72
C GLY A 301 14.01 4.20 -4.16
N PRO A 302 13.19 3.25 -4.65
CA PRO A 302 13.34 2.69 -5.98
C PRO A 302 13.01 3.72 -7.07
N VAL A 303 13.80 3.72 -8.13
CA VAL A 303 13.47 4.33 -9.42
C VAL A 303 12.98 3.24 -10.35
N TYR A 304 11.83 3.42 -10.99
CA TYR A 304 11.16 2.37 -11.76
C TYR A 304 10.38 2.89 -12.97
N THR A 305 10.06 2.00 -13.90
CA THR A 305 9.08 2.24 -14.98
C THR A 305 7.87 1.32 -14.80
N LYS A 306 6.74 1.68 -15.42
CA LYS A 306 5.45 1.01 -15.27
C LYS A 306 5.08 0.26 -16.56
N PRO A 307 5.63 -0.95 -16.82
CA PRO A 307 5.34 -1.68 -18.06
C PRO A 307 3.90 -2.22 -18.13
N GLY A 308 3.17 -2.26 -17.00
CA GLY A 308 1.76 -2.64 -16.94
C GLY A 308 1.02 -1.91 -15.81
N SER A 309 -0.24 -2.25 -15.57
CA SER A 309 -1.05 -1.63 -14.50
C SER A 309 -0.58 -2.02 -13.09
N THR A 310 -0.04 -3.22 -12.92
CA THR A 310 0.35 -3.81 -11.62
C THR A 310 1.84 -4.14 -11.50
N THR A 311 2.62 -3.91 -12.56
CA THR A 311 4.03 -4.30 -12.62
C THR A 311 4.97 -3.11 -12.68
N ALA A 312 6.20 -3.31 -12.22
CA ALA A 312 7.29 -2.36 -12.25
C ALA A 312 8.57 -2.99 -12.83
N THR A 313 9.34 -2.22 -13.59
CA THR A 313 10.73 -2.54 -13.92
C THR A 313 11.64 -1.61 -13.16
N ILE A 314 12.54 -2.14 -12.34
CA ILE A 314 13.51 -1.35 -11.58
C ILE A 314 14.54 -0.75 -12.53
N ARG A 315 14.81 0.55 -12.36
CA ARG A 315 15.79 1.33 -13.12
C ARG A 315 16.97 1.77 -12.27
N GLY A 316 16.81 1.81 -10.95
CA GLY A 316 17.84 2.29 -10.06
C GLY A 316 17.32 2.57 -8.66
N MET A 317 18.09 3.37 -7.92
CA MET A 317 17.82 3.72 -6.54
C MET A 317 18.19 5.18 -6.27
N ALA A 318 17.23 5.98 -5.83
CA ALA A 318 17.43 7.39 -5.50
C ALA A 318 18.38 7.54 -4.32
N PHE A 319 19.31 8.48 -4.37
CA PHE A 319 20.19 8.76 -3.22
C PHE A 319 20.42 10.24 -2.95
N ALA A 320 20.23 11.12 -3.94
CA ALA A 320 20.40 12.56 -3.73
C ALA A 320 19.46 13.41 -4.57
N GLY A 321 19.37 14.69 -4.22
CA GLY A 321 18.60 15.69 -4.94
C GLY A 321 19.42 16.94 -5.23
N GLY A 322 19.05 17.66 -6.30
CA GLY A 322 19.62 18.95 -6.69
C GLY A 322 18.54 20.02 -6.83
N ASN A 323 18.96 21.29 -6.79
CA ASN A 323 18.05 22.45 -6.82
C ASN A 323 17.00 22.39 -5.71
N CYS A 324 17.46 22.24 -4.46
CA CYS A 324 16.61 21.98 -3.32
C CYS A 324 16.18 23.26 -2.61
N VAL A 325 14.90 23.36 -2.25
CA VAL A 325 14.35 24.34 -1.30
C VAL A 325 13.71 23.57 -0.15
N SER A 326 14.24 23.73 1.06
CA SER A 326 13.77 23.01 2.27
C SER A 326 13.65 21.50 2.05
N ALA A 327 14.74 20.91 1.54
CA ALA A 327 14.86 19.49 1.19
C ALA A 327 13.83 18.99 0.15
N ARG A 328 13.22 19.87 -0.64
CA ARG A 328 12.41 19.52 -1.82
C ARG A 328 13.18 19.89 -3.07
N CYS A 329 13.53 18.90 -3.87
CA CYS A 329 14.50 19.05 -4.96
C CYS A 329 13.83 18.81 -6.31
N THR A 330 14.20 19.58 -7.34
CA THR A 330 13.65 19.45 -8.71
C THR A 330 14.52 18.58 -9.63
N THR A 331 15.69 18.18 -9.15
CA THR A 331 16.57 17.22 -9.79
C THR A 331 16.77 16.02 -8.87
N ILE A 332 16.74 14.81 -9.42
CA ILE A 332 17.05 13.57 -8.73
C ILE A 332 18.36 13.00 -9.24
N TYR A 333 19.15 12.45 -8.31
CA TYR A 333 20.30 11.60 -8.58
C TYR A 333 20.03 10.19 -8.05
N ALA A 334 20.32 9.18 -8.86
CA ALA A 334 20.06 7.78 -8.53
C ALA A 334 21.15 6.84 -9.05
N GLU A 335 21.50 5.83 -8.26
CA GLU A 335 22.35 4.73 -8.69
C GLU A 335 21.65 3.96 -9.81
N ARG A 336 22.43 3.57 -10.83
CA ARG A 336 21.94 2.76 -11.96
C ARG A 336 21.73 1.32 -11.53
N TYR A 337 20.71 0.64 -12.05
CA TYR A 337 20.46 -0.75 -11.70
C TYR A 337 21.68 -1.65 -12.00
N ASP A 338 22.31 -1.51 -13.15
CA ASP A 338 23.45 -2.35 -13.52
C ASP A 338 24.68 -2.07 -12.64
N SER A 339 24.86 -0.82 -12.20
CA SER A 339 25.86 -0.45 -11.18
C SER A 339 25.60 -1.19 -9.87
N ILE A 340 24.33 -1.21 -9.43
CA ILE A 340 23.92 -1.88 -8.20
C ILE A 340 24.09 -3.39 -8.30
N ALA A 341 23.62 -3.97 -9.40
CA ALA A 341 23.70 -5.40 -9.65
C ALA A 341 25.13 -5.91 -9.72
N GLY A 342 26.01 -5.16 -10.38
CA GLY A 342 27.43 -5.48 -10.49
C GLY A 342 28.17 -5.35 -9.17
N HIS A 343 28.08 -4.18 -8.51
CA HIS A 343 28.85 -3.88 -7.30
C HIS A 343 28.45 -4.73 -6.10
N LEU A 344 27.15 -4.92 -5.89
CA LEU A 344 26.64 -5.73 -4.76
C LEU A 344 26.53 -7.23 -5.09
N ASN A 345 26.86 -7.63 -6.33
CA ASN A 345 26.75 -9.00 -6.83
C ASN A 345 25.32 -9.58 -6.64
N ILE A 346 24.32 -8.86 -7.16
CA ILE A 346 22.89 -9.18 -7.01
C ILE A 346 22.14 -9.26 -8.35
N TYR A 347 20.90 -9.73 -8.29
CA TYR A 347 19.86 -9.45 -9.29
C TYR A 347 18.54 -9.08 -8.59
N ALA A 348 17.69 -8.30 -9.25
CA ALA A 348 16.39 -7.93 -8.70
C ALA A 348 15.51 -9.17 -8.44
N LEU A 349 14.83 -9.21 -7.29
CA LEU A 349 13.85 -10.25 -7.00
C LEU A 349 12.57 -9.94 -7.79
N THR A 350 12.24 -10.81 -8.74
CA THR A 350 11.03 -10.70 -9.56
C THR A 350 9.93 -11.65 -9.08
N GLY A 351 8.67 -11.37 -9.41
CA GLY A 351 7.53 -12.20 -9.04
C GLY A 351 6.35 -12.15 -9.99
#